data_AF-A0A0A9CUN2-F1
#
_entry.id   AF-A0A0A9CUN2-F1
#
_cell.length_a   1.000
_cell.length_b   1.000
_cell.length_c   1.000
_cell.angle_alpha   90.00
_cell.angle_beta   90.00
_cell.angle_gamma   90.00
#
_symmetry.space_group_name_H-M   'P 1'
#
loop_
_entity.id
_entity.type
_entity.pdbx_description
1 polymer ?
#
loop_
_entity_poly.entity_id
_entity_poly.type
_entity_poly.pdbx_seq_one_letter_code
_entity_poly.pdbx_strand_id
1 'polypeptide(L)'
;MLLEAYFVVIDSTLNKLTSLKEYIDDTEDFINIQLDNVRNQLIQFELLLTTATFVVAIFGVVAGIFGMNFQSPVFNIDNAFQWVLIITGVVGAFIFCSFLWFFKYKRLMPL
;
A
#
# COMPACT_ATOMS: atom_id res chain seq x y z
N MET A 1 49.26 -37.18 -20.73
CA MET A 1 49.62 -36.82 -19.35
C MET A 1 49.39 -35.33 -19.07
N LEU A 2 50.04 -34.37 -19.75
CA LEU A 2 49.78 -32.93 -19.52
C LEU A 2 48.41 -32.45 -20.03
N LEU A 3 47.99 -32.87 -21.22
CA LEU A 3 46.68 -32.52 -21.80
C LEU A 3 45.50 -32.95 -20.90
N GLU A 4 45.65 -34.09 -20.24
CA GLU A 4 44.67 -34.62 -19.29
C GLU A 4 44.55 -33.76 -18.04
N ALA A 5 45.68 -33.29 -17.49
CA ALA A 5 45.68 -32.32 -16.40
C ALA A 5 45.00 -31.00 -16.83
N TYR A 6 45.21 -30.53 -18.05
CA TYR A 6 44.50 -29.35 -18.58
C TYR A 6 42.99 -29.60 -18.73
N PHE A 7 42.57 -30.76 -19.23
CA PHE A 7 41.15 -31.12 -19.31
C PHE A 7 40.48 -31.16 -17.94
N VAL A 8 41.13 -31.76 -16.93
CA VAL A 8 40.61 -31.79 -15.55
C VAL A 8 40.47 -30.37 -14.98
N VAL A 9 41.43 -29.48 -15.25
CA VAL A 9 41.34 -28.08 -14.80
C VAL A 9 40.19 -27.35 -15.50
N ILE A 10 40.03 -27.53 -16.81
CA ILE A 10 38.92 -26.94 -17.58
C ILE A 10 37.57 -27.41 -17.03
N ASP A 11 37.36 -28.71 -16.84
CA ASP A 11 36.10 -29.24 -16.30
C ASP A 11 35.84 -28.74 -14.87
N SER A 12 36.87 -28.70 -14.02
CA SER A 12 36.72 -28.15 -12.67
C SER A 12 36.36 -26.66 -12.68
N THR A 13 36.82 -25.93 -13.69
CA THR A 13 36.56 -24.48 -13.83
C THR A 13 35.16 -24.26 -14.41
N LEU A 14 34.74 -25.06 -15.39
CA LEU A 14 33.38 -25.06 -15.91
C LEU A 14 32.36 -25.39 -14.82
N ASN A 15 32.61 -26.41 -14.00
CA ASN A 15 31.71 -26.74 -12.89
C ASN A 15 31.60 -25.59 -11.88
N LYS A 16 32.71 -24.95 -11.52
CA LYS A 16 32.69 -23.76 -10.65
C LYS A 16 31.94 -22.59 -11.28
N LEU A 17 32.12 -22.36 -12.57
CA LEU A 17 31.40 -21.31 -13.31
C LEU A 17 29.89 -21.58 -13.31
N THR A 18 29.48 -22.82 -13.55
CA THR A 18 28.07 -23.23 -13.54
C THR A 18 27.46 -23.05 -12.15
N SER A 19 28.14 -23.49 -11.08
CA SER A 19 27.64 -23.28 -9.71
C SER A 19 27.60 -21.80 -9.31
N LEU A 20 28.55 -20.99 -9.77
CA LEU A 20 28.51 -19.55 -9.53
C LEU A 20 27.33 -18.90 -10.25
N LYS A 21 27.03 -19.34 -11.48
CA LYS A 21 25.86 -18.89 -12.22
C LYS A 21 24.58 -19.22 -11.46
N GLU A 22 24.41 -20.48 -11.04
CA GLU A 22 23.24 -20.90 -10.24
C GLU A 22 23.09 -20.05 -8.97
N TYR A 23 24.20 -19.76 -8.28
CA TYR A 23 24.17 -18.89 -7.10
C TYR A 23 23.73 -17.44 -7.40
N ILE A 24 24.13 -16.89 -8.56
CA ILE A 24 23.70 -15.57 -9.01
C ILE A 24 22.20 -15.59 -9.33
N ASP A 25 21.74 -16.59 -10.07
CA ASP A 25 20.33 -16.76 -10.44
C ASP A 25 19.46 -16.90 -9.17
N ASP A 26 19.88 -17.72 -8.19
CA ASP A 26 19.20 -17.88 -6.89
C ASP A 26 19.14 -16.55 -6.12
N THR A 27 20.22 -15.76 -6.16
CA THR A 27 20.28 -14.44 -5.51
C THR A 27 19.35 -13.44 -6.20
N GLU A 28 19.27 -13.46 -7.52
CA GLU A 28 18.36 -12.62 -8.31
C GLU A 28 16.90 -12.94 -7.96
N ASP A 29 16.54 -14.22 -7.90
CA ASP A 29 15.21 -14.67 -7.49
C ASP A 29 14.87 -14.23 -6.06
N PHE A 30 15.82 -14.33 -5.13
CA PHE A 30 15.64 -13.84 -3.77
C PHE A 30 15.39 -12.33 -3.73
N ILE A 31 16.17 -11.55 -4.48
CA ILE A 31 16.00 -10.09 -4.58
C ILE A 31 14.63 -9.76 -5.18
N ASN A 32 14.20 -10.48 -6.21
CA ASN A 32 12.90 -10.28 -6.85
C ASN A 32 11.74 -10.50 -5.85
N ILE A 33 11.79 -11.57 -5.06
CA ILE A 33 10.80 -11.83 -4.00
C ILE A 33 10.80 -10.70 -2.96
N GLN A 34 11.98 -10.22 -2.55
CA GLN A 34 12.10 -9.14 -1.57
C GLN A 34 11.54 -7.82 -2.13
N LEU A 35 11.82 -7.49 -3.38
CA LEU A 35 11.31 -6.30 -4.05
C LEU A 35 9.78 -6.35 -4.19
N ASP A 36 9.22 -7.49 -4.56
CA ASP A 36 7.77 -7.66 -4.65
C ASP A 36 7.10 -7.52 -3.27
N ASN A 37 7.74 -8.02 -2.20
CA ASN A 37 7.25 -7.81 -0.84
C ASN A 37 7.26 -6.32 -0.45
N VAL A 38 8.35 -5.60 -0.71
CA VAL A 38 8.45 -4.15 -0.47
C VAL A 38 7.41 -3.38 -1.29
N ARG A 39 7.23 -3.73 -2.57
CA ARG A 39 6.18 -3.13 -3.42
C ARG A 39 4.79 -3.37 -2.83
N ASN A 40 4.52 -4.58 -2.35
CA ASN A 40 3.24 -4.90 -1.73
C ASN A 40 3.01 -4.10 -0.43
N GLN A 41 4.04 -3.89 0.38
CA GLN A 41 3.98 -3.00 1.55
C GLN A 41 3.70 -1.54 1.16
N LEU A 42 4.33 -1.04 0.10
CA LEU A 42 4.08 0.31 -0.42
C LEU A 42 2.64 0.49 -0.88
N ILE A 43 2.10 -0.48 -1.64
CA ILE A 43 0.70 -0.45 -2.09
C ILE A 43 -0.27 -0.43 -0.89
N GLN A 44 0.02 -1.20 0.16
CA GLN A 44 -0.80 -1.19 1.38
C GLN A 44 -0.79 0.19 2.05
N PHE A 45 0.38 0.81 2.17
CA PHE A 45 0.51 2.15 2.74
C PHE A 45 -0.22 3.21 1.90
N GLU A 46 -0.09 3.15 0.57
CA GLU A 46 -0.78 4.04 -0.36
C GLU A 46 -2.30 3.92 -0.25
N LEU A 47 -2.84 2.71 -0.13
CA LEU A 47 -4.27 2.48 0.07
C LEU A 47 -4.78 3.06 1.39
N LEU A 48 -3.99 2.93 2.46
CA LEU A 48 -4.32 3.46 3.78
C LEU A 48 -4.37 5.00 3.74
N LEU A 49 -3.35 5.63 3.15
CA LEU A 49 -3.30 7.07 2.93
C LEU A 49 -4.46 7.56 2.06
N THR A 50 -4.73 6.90 0.93
CA THR A 50 -5.82 7.27 0.02
C THR A 50 -7.19 7.15 0.68
N THR A 51 -7.39 6.15 1.54
CA THR A 51 -8.63 6.01 2.31
C THR A 51 -8.78 7.14 3.33
N ALA A 52 -7.68 7.51 4.00
CA ALA A 52 -7.68 8.63 4.95
C ALA A 52 -8.00 9.96 4.24
N THR A 53 -7.37 10.24 3.08
CA THR A 53 -7.65 11.45 2.31
C THR A 53 -9.07 11.49 1.78
N PHE A 54 -9.64 10.34 1.38
CA PHE A 54 -11.05 10.24 1.01
C PHE A 54 -11.98 10.67 2.14
N VAL A 55 -11.75 10.21 3.37
CA VAL A 55 -12.54 10.63 4.54
C VAL A 55 -12.39 12.13 4.80
N VAL A 56 -11.18 12.67 4.73
CA VAL A 56 -10.93 14.12 4.88
C VAL A 56 -11.63 14.93 3.79
N ALA A 57 -11.70 14.43 2.55
CA ALA A 57 -12.40 15.10 1.46
C ALA A 57 -13.90 15.26 1.74
N ILE A 58 -14.54 14.27 2.40
CA ILE A 58 -15.95 14.38 2.83
C ILE A 58 -16.15 15.56 3.78
N PHE A 59 -15.25 15.75 4.75
CA PHE A 59 -15.29 16.93 5.63
C PHE A 59 -15.03 18.22 4.85
N GLY A 60 -14.16 18.19 3.85
CA GLY A 60 -13.91 19.31 2.94
C GLY A 60 -15.16 19.78 2.21
N VAL A 61 -16.03 18.86 1.78
CA VAL A 61 -17.32 19.20 1.16
C VAL A 61 -18.23 19.94 2.14
N VAL A 62 -18.30 19.48 3.40
CA VAL A 62 -19.09 20.15 4.45
C VAL A 62 -18.56 21.56 4.70
N ALA A 63 -17.25 21.69 4.91
CA ALA A 63 -16.61 23.00 5.10
C ALA A 63 -16.83 23.92 3.89
N GLY A 64 -16.77 23.36 2.67
CA GLY A 64 -17.05 24.08 1.43
C GLY A 64 -18.47 24.63 1.41
N ILE A 65 -19.49 23.80 1.62
CA ILE A 65 -20.91 24.20 1.60
C ILE A 65 -21.21 25.27 2.65
N PHE A 66 -20.72 25.09 3.88
CA PHE A 66 -20.96 26.04 4.96
C PHE A 66 -20.08 27.30 4.89
N GLY A 67 -18.98 27.26 4.15
CA GLY A 67 -18.12 28.42 3.89
C GLY A 67 -18.55 29.29 2.71
N MET A 68 -19.62 28.93 1.99
CA MET A 68 -20.11 29.73 0.86
C MET A 68 -20.89 30.95 1.33
N ASN A 69 -20.75 32.07 0.61
CA ASN A 69 -21.45 33.34 0.89
C ASN A 69 -22.93 33.36 0.42
N PHE A 70 -23.57 32.21 0.23
CA PHE A 70 -24.96 32.13 -0.24
C PHE A 70 -25.94 32.02 0.93
N GLN A 71 -26.99 32.84 0.91
CA GLN A 71 -28.10 32.71 1.86
C GLN A 71 -28.96 31.50 1.50
N SER A 72 -28.78 30.41 2.25
CA SER A 72 -29.60 29.20 2.18
C SER A 72 -30.51 29.08 3.40
N PRO A 73 -31.75 28.57 3.26
CA PRO A 73 -32.65 28.29 4.39
C PRO A 73 -32.04 27.33 5.43
N VAL A 74 -31.05 26.52 5.05
CA VAL A 74 -30.33 25.59 5.93
C VAL A 74 -29.55 26.33 7.03
N PHE A 75 -29.10 27.56 6.79
CA PHE A 75 -28.39 28.36 7.79
C PHE A 75 -29.33 29.01 8.82
N ASN A 76 -30.64 29.04 8.55
CA ASN A 76 -31.65 29.58 9.47
C ASN A 76 -32.12 28.55 10.53
N ILE A 77 -31.62 27.32 10.45
CA ILE A 77 -31.92 26.26 11.41
C ILE A 77 -30.86 26.33 12.52
N ASP A 78 -31.31 26.51 13.77
CA ASP A 78 -30.44 26.51 14.94
C ASP A 78 -29.64 25.19 15.02
N ASN A 79 -28.33 25.30 15.27
CA ASN A 79 -27.40 24.17 15.39
C ASN A 79 -27.23 23.30 14.13
N ALA A 80 -27.70 23.71 12.95
CA ALA A 80 -27.57 22.92 11.72
C ALA A 80 -26.12 22.53 11.39
N PHE A 81 -25.17 23.47 11.55
CA PHE A 81 -23.75 23.20 11.33
C PHE A 81 -23.22 22.11 12.27
N GLN A 82 -23.54 22.19 13.56
CA GLN A 82 -23.09 21.23 14.55
C GLN A 82 -23.66 19.83 14.30
N TRP A 83 -24.95 19.74 13.94
CA TRP A 83 -25.58 18.47 13.57
C TRP A 83 -24.97 17.85 12.32
N VAL A 84 -24.74 18.65 11.27
CA VAL A 84 -24.10 18.16 10.04
C VAL A 84 -22.69 17.66 10.34
N LEU A 85 -21.91 18.41 11.12
CA LEU A 85 -20.55 18.04 11.49
C LEU A 85 -20.51 16.72 12.26
N ILE A 86 -21.41 16.54 13.24
CA ILE A 86 -21.53 15.29 14.01
C ILE A 86 -21.92 14.12 13.09
N ILE A 87 -22.93 14.28 12.24
CA ILE A 87 -23.39 13.23 11.33
C ILE A 87 -22.27 12.85 10.37
N THR A 88 -21.60 13.83 9.75
CA THR A 88 -20.49 13.57 8.83
C THR A 88 -19.30 12.94 9.54
N GLY A 89 -19.07 13.28 10.82
CA GLY A 89 -18.04 12.66 11.65
C GLY A 89 -18.33 11.19 11.94
N VAL A 90 -19.57 10.87 12.34
CA VAL A 90 -20.00 9.49 12.59
C VAL A 90 -19.96 8.67 11.31
N VAL A 91 -20.45 9.20 10.20
CA VAL A 91 -20.43 8.54 8.88
C VAL A 91 -19.00 8.34 8.40
N GLY A 92 -18.14 9.36 8.50
CA GLY A 92 -16.73 9.27 8.12
C GLY A 92 -15.96 8.22 8.93
N ALA A 93 -16.17 8.20 10.25
CA ALA A 93 -15.59 7.18 11.13
C ALA A 93 -16.10 5.78 10.80
N PHE A 94 -17.40 5.63 10.53
CA PHE A 94 -17.99 4.34 10.13
C PHE A 94 -17.42 3.84 8.80
N ILE A 95 -17.30 4.71 7.80
CA ILE A 95 -16.69 4.39 6.50
C ILE A 95 -15.23 3.97 6.71
N PHE A 96 -14.44 4.75 7.47
CA PHE A 96 -13.05 4.43 7.73
C PHE A 96 -12.88 3.08 8.43
N CYS A 97 -13.65 2.83 9.50
CA CYS A 97 -13.65 1.56 10.22
C CYS A 97 -14.09 0.39 9.33
N SER A 98 -15.10 0.58 8.48
CA SER A 98 -15.56 -0.43 7.52
C SER A 98 -14.46 -0.78 6.50
N PHE A 99 -13.75 0.23 5.99
CA PHE A 99 -12.60 0.03 5.11
C PHE A 99 -11.47 -0.74 5.83
N LEU A 100 -11.09 -0.33 7.04
CA LEU A 100 -10.07 -1.04 7.82
C LEU A 100 -10.47 -2.49 8.10
N TRP A 101 -11.74 -2.73 8.43
CA TRP A 101 -12.28 -4.07 8.66
C TRP A 101 -12.22 -4.91 7.39
N PHE A 102 -12.60 -4.34 6.24
CA PHE A 102 -12.53 -5.01 4.94
C PHE A 102 -11.09 -5.38 4.58
N PHE A 103 -10.13 -4.47 4.79
CA PHE A 103 -8.71 -4.75 4.55
C PHE A 103 -8.17 -5.84 5.47
N LYS A 104 -8.58 -5.84 6.75
CA LYS A 104 -8.22 -6.89 7.70
C LYS A 104 -8.81 -8.25 7.31
N TYR A 105 -10.08 -8.29 6.92
CA TYR A 105 -10.77 -9.53 6.52
C TYR A 105 -10.13 -10.15 5.28
N LYS A 106 -9.70 -9.33 4.31
CA LYS A 106 -9.06 -9.81 3.10
C LYS A 106 -7.61 -10.29 3.32
N ARG A 107 -7.12 -10.33 4.57
CA ARG A 107 -5.75 -10.76 4.95
C ARG A 107 -4.64 -10.07 4.15
N LEU A 108 -4.90 -8.86 3.65
CA LEU A 108 -3.90 -8.07 2.92
C LEU A 108 -2.83 -7.49 3.86
N MET A 109 -3.08 -7.50 5.17
CA MET A 109 -2.12 -7.12 6.19
C MET A 109 -1.76 -8.34 7.05
N PRO A 110 -0.49 -8.73 7.15
CA PRO A 110 -0.02 -9.49 8.30
C PRO A 110 0.09 -8.49 9.46
N LEU A 111 -0.97 -8.39 10.27
CA LEU A 111 -0.85 -7.85 11.63
C LEU A 111 -0.25 -8.93 12.53
#